data_AF-A0A081P4F1-F1
#
_entry.id   AF-A0A081P4F1-F1
#
_cell.length_a   1.000
_cell.length_b   1.000
_cell.length_c   1.000
_cell.angle_alpha   90.00
_cell.angle_beta   90.00
_cell.angle_gamma   90.00
#
_symmetry.space_group_name_H-M   'P 1'
#
loop_
_entity.id
_entity.type
_entity.pdbx_description
1 polymer ?
#
loop_
_entity_poly.entity_id
_entity_poly.type
_entity_poly.pdbx_seq_one_letter_code
_entity_poly.pdbx_strand_id
1 'polypeptide(L)'
;MLATLERLKGLLQIPKEEHGQEDELSLHLLAASQAIESFCKRSFRKQQYTERLSGYIRSDYINLRNFPVASVESLTGPTGEITDYEILSEGRLYRSSGWPIGKHNIQVTYTGGYVLPGDATPDNPRTLPESIELACLFLAKTTLSGQLGIAAERLGDYSVTYNVKTDGSGFELPGAVISLISPYIGRWV
;
A
#
# COMPACT_ATOMS: atom_id res chain seq x y z
N MET A 1 8.45 -5.87 -2.63
CA MET A 1 8.65 -4.51 -3.21
C MET A 1 7.51 -4.22 -4.17
N LEU A 2 7.03 -2.98 -4.23
CA LEU A 2 5.90 -2.59 -5.09
C LEU A 2 6.27 -2.46 -6.58
N ALA A 3 7.56 -2.42 -6.90
CA ALA A 3 8.09 -2.42 -8.26
C ALA A 3 9.34 -3.32 -8.34
N THR A 4 9.83 -3.60 -9.55
CA THR A 4 11.06 -4.38 -9.79
C THR A 4 12.25 -3.50 -10.13
N LEU A 5 13.46 -4.02 -9.90
CA LEU A 5 14.71 -3.38 -10.30
C LEU A 5 14.77 -3.16 -11.81
N GLU A 6 14.32 -4.13 -12.61
CA GLU A 6 14.29 -4.01 -14.07
C GLU A 6 13.46 -2.82 -14.55
N ARG A 7 12.29 -2.59 -13.91
CA ARG A 7 11.40 -1.48 -14.23
C ARG A 7 12.04 -0.14 -13.84
N LEU A 8 12.75 -0.09 -12.71
CA LEU A 8 13.48 1.10 -12.29
C LEU A 8 14.68 1.40 -13.21
N LYS A 9 15.50 0.40 -13.55
CA LYS A 9 16.61 0.56 -14.52
C LYS A 9 16.09 1.08 -15.86
N GLY A 10 14.98 0.52 -16.35
CA GLY A 10 14.31 1.00 -17.57
C GLY A 10 13.85 2.47 -17.49
N LEU A 11 13.32 2.89 -16.34
CA LEU A 11 12.91 4.29 -16.12
C LEU A 11 14.11 5.27 -16.04
N LEU A 12 15.25 4.80 -15.54
CA LEU A 12 16.49 5.57 -15.42
C LEU A 12 17.35 5.52 -16.68
N GLN A 13 16.92 4.79 -17.72
CA GLN A 13 17.69 4.56 -18.96
C GLN A 13 19.04 3.88 -18.70
N ILE A 14 19.14 3.07 -17.64
CA ILE A 14 20.32 2.27 -17.30
C ILE A 14 20.23 0.94 -18.09
N PRO A 15 21.29 0.54 -18.82
CA PRO A 15 21.33 -0.76 -19.51
C PRO A 15 21.09 -1.93 -18.55
N LYS A 16 20.48 -3.01 -19.05
CA LYS A 16 20.15 -4.18 -18.20
C LYS A 16 21.42 -4.89 -17.71
N GLU A 17 22.46 -4.86 -18.53
CA GLU A 17 23.76 -5.51 -18.32
C GLU A 17 24.68 -4.71 -17.39
N GLU A 18 24.27 -3.51 -16.96
CA GLU A 18 25.04 -2.73 -16.00
C GLU A 18 24.86 -3.29 -14.58
N HIS A 19 25.97 -3.76 -14.02
CA HIS A 19 26.08 -4.33 -12.68
C HIS A 19 26.90 -3.38 -11.79
N GLY A 20 26.42 -3.11 -10.57
CA GLY A 20 27.16 -2.30 -9.58
C GLY A 20 26.31 -1.35 -8.73
N GLN A 21 25.12 -0.97 -9.21
CA GLN A 21 24.20 -0.07 -8.50
C GLN A 21 22.94 -0.78 -7.96
N GLU A 22 22.88 -2.10 -8.06
CA GLU A 22 21.65 -2.86 -7.79
C GLU A 22 21.23 -2.78 -6.33
N ASP A 23 22.19 -2.81 -5.41
CA ASP A 23 21.94 -2.70 -3.96
C ASP A 23 21.37 -1.32 -3.60
N GLU A 24 21.92 -0.25 -4.17
CA GLU A 24 21.44 1.12 -3.98
C GLU A 24 20.03 1.29 -4.55
N LEU A 25 19.81 0.90 -5.81
CA LEU A 25 18.48 0.94 -6.44
C LEU A 25 17.44 0.13 -5.66
N SER A 26 17.84 -1.02 -5.11
CA SER A 26 16.99 -1.88 -4.29
C SER A 26 16.61 -1.20 -2.97
N LEU A 27 17.58 -0.55 -2.31
CA LEU A 27 17.34 0.22 -1.09
C LEU A 27 16.32 1.33 -1.33
N HIS A 28 16.44 2.09 -2.43
CA HIS A 28 15.51 3.16 -2.76
C HIS A 28 14.10 2.64 -3.12
N LEU A 29 14.00 1.50 -3.83
CA LEU A 29 12.72 0.85 -4.08
C LEU A 29 12.05 0.35 -2.81
N LEU A 30 12.83 -0.20 -1.88
CA LEU A 30 12.32 -0.66 -0.60
C LEU A 30 11.79 0.51 0.23
N ALA A 31 12.56 1.59 0.33
CA ALA A 31 12.15 2.80 1.03
C ALA A 31 10.88 3.41 0.42
N ALA A 32 10.82 3.51 -0.91
CA ALA A 32 9.64 4.01 -1.61
C ALA A 32 8.40 3.11 -1.39
N SER A 33 8.58 1.79 -1.43
CA SER A 33 7.51 0.82 -1.15
C SER A 33 6.94 1.01 0.26
N GLN A 34 7.82 1.10 1.26
CA GLN A 34 7.43 1.28 2.67
C GLN A 34 6.74 2.63 2.91
N ALA A 35 7.22 3.70 2.26
CA ALA A 35 6.61 5.02 2.38
C ALA A 35 5.18 5.03 1.82
N ILE A 36 4.95 4.39 0.66
CA ILE A 36 3.62 4.28 0.05
C ILE A 36 2.68 3.43 0.93
N GLU A 37 3.14 2.28 1.43
CA GLU A 37 2.35 1.42 2.34
C GLU A 37 1.99 2.15 3.64
N SER A 38 2.95 2.88 4.21
CA SER A 38 2.74 3.68 5.42
C SER A 38 1.71 4.79 5.20
N PHE A 39 1.81 5.50 4.07
CA PHE A 39 0.84 6.53 3.70
C PHE A 39 -0.56 5.95 3.46
N CYS A 40 -0.66 4.81 2.76
CA CYS A 40 -1.93 4.13 2.50
C CYS A 40 -2.48 3.38 3.72
N LYS A 41 -1.69 3.27 4.80
CA LYS A 41 -2.00 2.56 6.06
C LYS A 41 -2.38 1.09 5.88
N ARG A 42 -1.78 0.43 4.88
CA ARG A 42 -2.06 -0.97 4.52
C ARG A 42 -0.89 -1.59 3.78
N SER A 43 -0.86 -2.92 3.70
CA SER A 43 0.08 -3.62 2.86
C SER A 43 -0.57 -4.02 1.54
N PHE A 44 0.17 -3.91 0.44
CA PHE A 44 -0.32 -4.28 -0.90
C PHE A 44 0.03 -5.71 -1.29
N ARG A 45 0.88 -6.41 -0.53
CA ARG A 45 1.26 -7.79 -0.83
C ARG A 45 0.08 -8.74 -0.63
N LYS A 46 -0.10 -9.69 -1.55
CA LYS A 46 -1.03 -10.82 -1.38
C LYS A 46 -0.46 -11.80 -0.35
N GLN A 47 -1.08 -11.87 0.81
CA GLN A 47 -0.74 -12.82 1.87
C GLN A 47 -1.93 -13.03 2.82
N GLN A 48 -1.77 -13.97 3.74
CA GLN A 48 -2.71 -14.14 4.83
C GLN A 48 -2.51 -13.05 5.88
N TYR A 49 -3.62 -12.47 6.33
CA TYR A 49 -3.67 -11.47 7.39
C TYR A 49 -4.60 -11.94 8.49
N THR A 50 -4.24 -11.61 9.73
CA THR A 50 -5.12 -11.74 10.89
C THR A 50 -5.32 -10.36 11.50
N GLU A 51 -6.58 -9.94 11.66
CA GLU A 51 -6.90 -8.65 12.28
C GLU A 51 -8.05 -8.77 13.27
N ARG A 52 -8.07 -7.82 14.22
CA ARG A 52 -9.12 -7.71 15.24
C ARG A 52 -9.94 -6.45 15.01
N LEU A 53 -11.23 -6.65 14.80
CA LEU A 53 -12.19 -5.62 14.42
C LEU A 53 -13.21 -5.44 15.53
N SER A 54 -13.76 -4.23 15.61
CA SER A 54 -14.82 -3.89 16.56
C SER A 54 -16.15 -3.97 15.83
N GLY A 55 -17.07 -4.80 16.33
CA GLY A 55 -18.41 -4.87 15.77
C GLY A 55 -19.36 -3.86 16.43
N TYR A 56 -20.34 -3.43 15.64
CA TYR A 56 -21.43 -2.55 16.07
C TYR A 56 -22.75 -3.07 15.48
N ILE A 57 -23.80 -3.17 16.30
CA ILE A 57 -25.08 -3.75 15.87
C ILE A 57 -25.80 -2.95 14.79
N ARG A 58 -25.50 -1.65 14.67
CA ARG A 58 -26.07 -0.75 13.65
C ARG A 58 -25.20 -0.62 12.40
N SER A 59 -24.07 -1.31 12.36
CA SER A 59 -23.26 -1.41 11.16
C SER A 59 -23.50 -2.79 10.56
N ASP A 60 -23.90 -2.83 9.30
CA ASP A 60 -23.98 -4.09 8.55
C ASP A 60 -22.65 -4.40 7.87
N TYR A 61 -21.75 -3.42 7.82
CA TYR A 61 -20.48 -3.50 7.12
C TYR A 61 -19.30 -3.45 8.09
N ILE A 62 -18.31 -4.29 7.82
CA ILE A 62 -16.98 -4.22 8.40
C ILE A 62 -15.96 -4.15 7.26
N ASN A 63 -14.97 -3.28 7.40
CA ASN A 63 -13.95 -3.03 6.39
C ASN A 63 -12.65 -3.76 6.77
N LEU A 64 -12.17 -4.64 5.88
CA LEU A 64 -10.91 -5.37 6.06
C LEU A 64 -9.72 -4.56 5.55
N ARG A 65 -8.64 -4.48 6.33
CA ARG A 65 -7.54 -3.53 6.05
C ARG A 65 -6.88 -3.72 4.68
N ASN A 66 -6.68 -4.96 4.24
CA ASN A 66 -5.92 -5.25 3.03
C ASN A 66 -6.86 -5.77 1.93
N PHE A 67 -7.14 -4.92 0.94
CA PHE A 67 -7.98 -5.26 -0.22
C PHE A 67 -7.15 -5.24 -1.53
N PRO A 68 -7.52 -6.05 -2.53
CA PRO A 68 -8.71 -6.91 -2.63
C PRO A 68 -8.64 -8.13 -1.70
N VAL A 69 -9.80 -8.62 -1.24
CA VAL A 69 -9.89 -9.83 -0.40
C VAL A 69 -10.19 -11.01 -1.31
N ALA A 70 -9.30 -12.00 -1.32
CA ALA A 70 -9.42 -13.20 -2.15
C ALA A 70 -10.27 -14.28 -1.48
N SER A 71 -10.05 -14.49 -0.18
CA SER A 71 -10.77 -15.48 0.63
C SER A 71 -10.73 -15.08 2.10
N VAL A 72 -11.76 -15.46 2.85
CA VAL A 72 -11.75 -15.41 4.32
C VAL A 72 -11.63 -16.85 4.80
N GLU A 73 -10.58 -17.15 5.56
CA GLU A 73 -10.34 -18.50 6.08
C GLU A 73 -11.08 -18.76 7.39
N SER A 74 -11.19 -17.74 8.26
CA SER A 74 -11.90 -17.87 9.53
C SER A 74 -12.42 -16.53 10.00
N LEU A 75 -13.62 -16.50 10.56
CA LEU A 75 -14.22 -15.33 11.18
C LEU A 75 -14.84 -15.73 12.52
N THR A 76 -14.31 -15.21 13.61
CA THR A 76 -14.72 -15.61 14.97
C THR A 76 -15.14 -14.39 15.77
N GLY A 77 -16.34 -14.44 16.32
CA GLY A 77 -16.86 -13.45 17.27
C GLY A 77 -16.82 -13.94 18.72
N PRO A 78 -17.40 -13.18 19.66
CA PRO A 78 -17.40 -13.53 21.09
C PRO A 78 -18.12 -14.84 21.42
N THR A 79 -19.11 -15.20 20.62
CA THR A 79 -19.99 -16.36 20.84
C THR A 79 -19.61 -17.57 19.99
N GLY A 80 -18.53 -17.48 19.20
CA GLY A 80 -18.10 -18.55 18.29
C GLY A 80 -17.87 -18.07 16.86
N GLU A 81 -17.84 -19.00 15.93
CA GLU A 81 -17.66 -18.74 14.51
C GLU A 81 -18.84 -17.98 13.91
N ILE A 82 -18.55 -17.05 13.01
CA ILE A 82 -19.54 -16.27 12.25
C ILE A 82 -19.43 -16.72 10.79
N THR A 83 -20.51 -17.27 10.24
CA THR A 83 -20.55 -17.79 8.86
C THR A 83 -21.62 -17.12 8.00
N ASP A 84 -22.51 -16.33 8.60
CA ASP A 84 -23.60 -15.61 7.94
C ASP A 84 -23.14 -14.25 7.40
N TYR A 85 -22.09 -14.23 6.56
CA TYR A 85 -21.55 -13.01 5.97
C TYR A 85 -21.28 -13.15 4.47
N GLU A 86 -21.24 -12.02 3.79
CA GLU A 86 -20.91 -11.91 2.36
C GLU A 86 -19.65 -11.05 2.17
N ILE A 87 -18.76 -11.47 1.27
CA ILE A 87 -17.56 -10.72 0.91
C ILE A 87 -17.91 -9.80 -0.27
N LEU A 88 -17.75 -8.49 -0.06
CA LEU A 88 -17.91 -7.48 -1.10
C LEU A 88 -16.56 -7.14 -1.75
N SER A 89 -16.61 -6.75 -3.03
CA SER A 89 -15.45 -6.50 -3.90
C SER A 89 -14.47 -5.43 -3.38
N GLU A 90 -14.92 -4.54 -2.49
CA GLU A 90 -14.10 -3.48 -1.87
C GLU A 90 -13.34 -3.93 -0.62
N GLY A 91 -13.32 -5.23 -0.32
CA GLY A 91 -12.75 -5.74 0.95
C GLY A 91 -13.62 -5.41 2.15
N ARG A 92 -14.94 -5.41 1.95
CA ARG A 92 -15.92 -5.26 3.03
C ARG A 92 -16.63 -6.57 3.27
N LEU A 93 -16.93 -6.87 4.51
CA LEU A 93 -17.82 -7.95 4.90
C LEU A 93 -19.19 -7.35 5.21
N TYR A 94 -20.22 -7.90 4.59
CA TYR A 94 -21.62 -7.57 4.85
C TYR A 94 -22.27 -8.67 5.68
N ARG A 95 -23.04 -8.28 6.71
CA ARG A 95 -23.82 -9.19 7.54
C ARG A 95 -25.17 -8.54 7.85
N SER A 96 -26.25 -9.14 7.38
CA SER A 96 -27.62 -8.60 7.51
C SER A 96 -28.13 -8.55 8.96
N SER A 97 -27.58 -9.39 9.84
CA SER A 97 -27.89 -9.42 11.28
C SER A 97 -27.07 -8.42 12.10
N GLY A 98 -26.26 -7.59 11.44
CA GLY A 98 -25.30 -6.66 12.06
C GLY A 98 -24.10 -7.39 12.66
N TRP A 99 -23.16 -6.64 13.25
CA TRP A 99 -21.95 -7.23 13.83
C TRP A 99 -22.02 -7.32 15.37
N PRO A 100 -21.47 -8.39 15.99
CA PRO A 100 -21.45 -8.53 17.45
C PRO A 100 -20.81 -7.30 18.12
N ILE A 101 -21.49 -6.70 19.09
CA ILE A 101 -21.01 -5.47 19.73
C ILE A 101 -19.77 -5.76 20.57
N GLY A 102 -18.71 -4.98 20.38
CA GLY A 102 -17.54 -5.02 21.24
C GLY A 102 -16.33 -4.35 20.60
N LYS A 103 -15.33 -4.05 21.42
CA LYS A 103 -14.05 -3.53 20.94
C LYS A 103 -13.10 -4.69 20.63
N HIS A 104 -12.57 -4.74 19.42
CA HIS A 104 -11.61 -5.78 18.98
C HIS A 104 -12.10 -7.21 19.26
N ASN A 105 -13.40 -7.42 19.17
CA ASN A 105 -14.10 -8.62 19.60
C ASN A 105 -14.34 -9.62 18.46
N ILE A 106 -14.08 -9.20 17.23
CA ILE A 106 -14.15 -10.04 16.04
C ILE A 106 -12.73 -10.26 15.54
N GLN A 107 -12.35 -11.52 15.37
CA GLN A 107 -11.09 -11.91 14.75
C GLN A 107 -11.37 -12.47 13.37
N VAL A 108 -10.68 -11.95 12.36
CA VAL A 108 -10.77 -12.43 10.98
C VAL A 108 -9.40 -12.82 10.48
N THR A 109 -9.33 -13.98 9.84
CA THR A 109 -8.17 -14.45 9.08
C THR A 109 -8.59 -14.53 7.63
N TYR A 110 -7.89 -13.80 6.77
CA TYR A 110 -8.23 -13.69 5.36
C TYR A 110 -6.97 -13.54 4.50
N THR A 111 -7.05 -14.01 3.26
CA THR A 111 -6.06 -13.74 2.23
C THR A 111 -6.48 -12.50 1.45
N GLY A 112 -5.66 -11.45 1.49
CA GLY A 112 -5.94 -10.20 0.80
C GLY A 112 -4.68 -9.57 0.20
N GLY A 113 -4.85 -8.53 -0.63
CA GLY A 113 -3.78 -7.81 -1.30
C GLY A 113 -3.54 -8.26 -2.76
N TYR A 114 -2.46 -7.75 -3.35
CA TYR A 114 -2.09 -7.96 -4.75
C TYR A 114 -0.85 -8.81 -4.90
N VAL A 115 -0.82 -9.57 -5.98
CA VAL A 115 0.41 -10.22 -6.44
C VAL A 115 1.35 -9.13 -6.93
N LEU A 116 2.43 -8.92 -6.19
CA LEU A 116 3.42 -7.89 -6.49
C LEU A 116 4.23 -8.29 -7.74
N PRO A 117 4.78 -7.31 -8.48
CA PRO A 117 5.57 -7.58 -9.67
C PRO A 117 6.70 -8.60 -9.47
N GLY A 118 7.40 -8.54 -8.33
CA GLY A 118 8.48 -9.47 -8.00
C GLY A 118 8.03 -10.85 -7.49
N ASP A 119 6.76 -10.99 -7.10
CA ASP A 119 6.18 -12.24 -6.59
C ASP A 119 5.34 -12.96 -7.68
N ALA A 120 5.29 -12.41 -8.90
CA ALA A 120 4.47 -12.92 -9.99
C ALA A 120 5.10 -14.18 -10.63
N THR A 121 4.27 -15.19 -10.88
CA THR A 121 4.64 -16.43 -11.59
C THR A 121 3.64 -16.69 -12.73
N PRO A 122 3.92 -17.62 -13.66
CA PRO A 122 2.95 -17.98 -14.69
C PRO A 122 1.58 -18.42 -14.15
N ASP A 123 1.57 -19.12 -13.01
CA ASP A 123 0.33 -19.60 -12.35
C ASP A 123 -0.34 -18.55 -11.46
N ASN A 124 0.40 -17.52 -11.05
CA ASN A 124 -0.09 -16.45 -10.18
C ASN A 124 0.39 -15.10 -10.75
N PRO A 125 -0.30 -14.57 -11.79
CA PRO A 125 0.15 -13.37 -12.49
C PRO A 125 0.06 -12.13 -11.59
N ARG A 126 0.87 -11.13 -11.93
CA ARG A 126 0.85 -9.81 -11.29
C ARG A 126 -0.56 -9.22 -11.33
N THR A 127 -1.04 -8.76 -10.19
CA THR A 127 -2.35 -8.08 -10.05
C THR A 127 -2.25 -6.67 -9.47
N LEU A 128 -1.04 -6.24 -9.07
CA LEU A 128 -0.82 -4.88 -8.55
C LEU A 128 -1.15 -3.82 -9.62
N PRO A 129 -2.04 -2.85 -9.32
CA PRO A 129 -2.35 -1.75 -10.24
C PRO A 129 -1.10 -0.98 -10.69
N GLU A 130 -1.06 -0.65 -11.98
CA GLU A 130 0.06 0.10 -12.59
C GLU A 130 0.29 1.46 -11.93
N SER A 131 -0.77 2.11 -11.43
CA SER A 131 -0.64 3.39 -10.73
C SER A 131 0.19 3.30 -9.44
N ILE A 132 0.09 2.18 -8.70
CA ILE A 132 0.85 1.97 -7.45
C ILE A 132 2.32 1.64 -7.79
N GLU A 133 2.54 0.81 -8.81
CA GLU A 133 3.90 0.52 -9.27
C GLU A 133 4.60 1.81 -9.75
N LEU A 134 3.93 2.60 -10.59
CA LEU A 134 4.45 3.86 -11.11
C LEU A 134 4.74 4.86 -9.98
N ALA A 135 3.86 4.96 -9.00
CA ALA A 135 4.08 5.78 -7.81
C ALA A 135 5.35 5.38 -7.06
N CYS A 136 5.60 4.08 -6.89
CA CYS A 136 6.81 3.56 -6.27
C CYS A 136 8.07 3.90 -7.09
N LEU A 137 8.00 3.73 -8.41
CA LEU A 137 9.11 4.04 -9.31
C LEU A 137 9.46 5.53 -9.31
N PHE A 138 8.46 6.41 -9.37
CA PHE A 138 8.66 7.85 -9.28
C PHE A 138 9.25 8.27 -7.95
N LEU A 139 8.74 7.73 -6.85
CA LEU A 139 9.28 8.04 -5.53
C LEU A 139 10.73 7.58 -5.36
N ALA A 140 11.06 6.37 -5.83
CA ALA A 140 12.43 5.86 -5.82
C ALA A 140 13.36 6.75 -6.67
N LYS A 141 12.93 7.13 -7.88
CA LYS A 141 13.67 8.05 -8.76
C LYS A 141 13.91 9.42 -8.10
N THR A 142 12.89 10.00 -7.47
CA THR A 142 13.01 11.29 -6.77
C THR A 142 13.94 11.20 -5.56
N THR A 143 13.96 10.06 -4.89
CA THR A 143 14.86 9.80 -3.76
C THR A 143 16.31 9.69 -4.25
N LEU A 144 16.54 8.98 -5.35
CA LEU A 144 17.86 8.82 -6.00
C LEU A 144 18.42 10.15 -6.52
N SER A 145 17.58 11.01 -7.13
CA SER A 145 18.03 12.30 -7.65
C SER A 145 18.32 13.35 -6.56
N GLY A 146 18.11 13.02 -5.29
CA GLY A 146 18.29 13.97 -4.18
C GLY A 146 17.26 15.11 -4.15
N GLN A 147 16.16 15.00 -4.92
CA GLN A 147 15.16 16.05 -5.07
C GLN A 147 14.07 16.03 -3.98
N LEU A 148 14.23 15.20 -2.95
CA LEU A 148 13.32 15.15 -1.81
C LEU A 148 13.35 16.49 -1.04
N GLY A 149 12.18 17.13 -0.90
CA GLY A 149 12.03 18.37 -0.13
C GLY A 149 12.27 19.67 -0.91
N ILE A 150 12.55 19.61 -2.22
CA ILE A 150 12.67 20.80 -3.08
C ILE A 150 11.26 21.28 -3.48
N ALA A 151 10.83 22.42 -2.94
CA ALA A 151 9.51 22.99 -3.23
C ALA A 151 9.46 23.76 -4.56
N ALA A 152 10.59 24.32 -4.98
CA ALA A 152 10.77 25.01 -6.25
C ALA A 152 12.26 25.06 -6.63
N GLU A 153 12.57 24.91 -7.92
CA GLU A 153 13.92 25.07 -8.48
C GLU A 153 13.90 26.18 -9.54
N ARG A 154 14.83 27.14 -9.45
CA ARG A 154 15.03 28.21 -10.44
C ARG A 154 16.48 28.17 -10.94
N LEU A 155 16.66 28.08 -12.26
CA LEU A 155 17.99 28.06 -12.90
C LEU A 155 18.48 29.50 -13.19
N GLY A 156 19.53 29.95 -12.48
CA GLY A 156 20.11 31.31 -12.54
C GLY A 156 20.89 31.70 -11.28
N ASP A 157 20.69 32.91 -10.73
CA ASP A 157 21.22 33.33 -9.41
C ASP A 157 20.56 32.52 -8.27
N TYR A 158 21.10 31.32 -8.03
CA TYR A 158 20.41 30.20 -7.38
C TYR A 158 20.08 30.40 -5.90
N SER A 159 18.81 30.15 -5.55
CA SER A 159 18.30 30.00 -4.18
C SER A 159 17.36 28.79 -4.13
N VAL A 160 17.51 27.93 -3.11
CA VAL A 160 16.67 26.74 -2.90
C VAL A 160 15.77 26.99 -1.69
N THR A 161 14.45 26.78 -1.86
CA THR A 161 13.48 26.79 -0.75
C THR A 161 13.10 25.36 -0.40
N TYR A 162 13.47 24.92 0.80
CA TYR A 162 13.09 23.63 1.35
C TYR A 162 11.73 23.75 2.04
N ASN A 163 10.81 22.81 1.78
CA ASN A 163 9.65 22.64 2.64
C ASN A 163 10.10 21.96 3.93
N VAL A 164 10.51 22.75 4.93
CA VAL A 164 10.68 22.27 6.30
C VAL A 164 9.36 22.50 7.02
N LYS A 165 8.48 21.50 7.04
CA LYS A 165 7.36 21.51 7.99
C LYS A 165 7.84 20.99 9.33
N THR A 166 7.82 21.89 10.30
CA THR A 166 8.21 21.68 11.69
C THR A 166 7.02 21.15 12.50
N ASP A 167 6.40 20.06 12.08
CA ASP A 167 5.20 19.55 12.76
C ASP A 167 5.19 18.03 12.94
N GLY A 168 6.35 17.38 13.10
CA GLY A 168 6.44 15.98 13.52
C GLY A 168 5.70 14.97 12.61
N SER A 169 5.21 15.43 11.46
CA SER A 169 4.53 14.63 10.46
C SER A 169 5.60 14.03 9.57
N GLY A 170 5.58 12.70 9.46
CA GLY A 170 6.59 11.96 8.71
C GLY A 170 6.64 12.35 7.23
N PHE A 171 7.67 11.83 6.55
CA PHE A 171 7.92 11.84 5.10
C PHE A 171 6.71 12.28 4.24
N GLU A 172 6.72 13.52 3.74
CA GLU A 172 5.66 14.07 2.87
C GLU A 172 5.87 13.54 1.44
N LEU A 173 4.90 12.77 0.94
CA LEU A 173 4.97 12.22 -0.41
C LEU A 173 4.80 13.33 -1.47
N PRO A 174 5.52 13.27 -2.60
CA PRO A 174 5.29 14.19 -3.72
C PRO A 174 3.83 14.15 -4.20
N GLY A 175 3.26 15.31 -4.56
CA GLY A 175 1.84 15.41 -4.97
C GLY A 175 1.45 14.51 -6.16
N ALA A 176 2.38 14.27 -7.09
CA ALA A 176 2.19 13.34 -8.19
C ALA A 176 2.04 11.88 -7.70
N VAL A 177 2.83 11.48 -6.70
CA VAL A 177 2.74 10.16 -6.05
C VAL A 177 1.40 10.03 -5.32
N ILE A 178 1.01 11.06 -4.56
CA ILE A 178 -0.28 11.08 -3.84
C ILE A 178 -1.46 10.91 -4.81
N SER A 179 -1.44 11.59 -5.95
CA SER A 179 -2.52 11.52 -6.95
C SER A 179 -2.72 10.09 -7.47
N LEU A 180 -1.63 9.36 -7.70
CA LEU A 180 -1.65 7.97 -8.17
C LEU A 180 -2.15 6.96 -7.12
N ILE A 181 -1.89 7.22 -5.83
CA ILE A 181 -2.23 6.29 -4.74
C ILE A 181 -3.50 6.67 -3.99
N SER A 182 -4.05 7.86 -4.20
CA SER A 182 -5.24 8.37 -3.50
C SER A 182 -6.46 7.43 -3.51
N PRO A 183 -6.76 6.65 -4.57
CA PRO A 183 -7.87 5.71 -4.57
C PRO A 183 -7.65 4.51 -3.62
N TYR A 184 -6.41 4.25 -3.22
CA TYR A 184 -6.02 3.04 -2.49
C TYR A 184 -5.72 3.31 -1.01
N ILE A 185 -5.91 4.55 -0.54
CA ILE A 185 -5.75 4.90 0.87
C ILE A 185 -6.82 4.15 1.68
N GLY A 186 -6.39 3.48 2.74
CA GLY A 186 -7.29 2.78 3.64
C GLY A 186 -8.28 3.72 4.32
N ARG A 187 -9.58 3.56 4.04
CA ARG A 187 -10.68 4.35 4.62
C ARG A 187 -11.29 3.59 5.80
N TRP A 188 -10.52 3.45 6.87
CA TRP A 188 -11.00 2.90 8.15
C TRP A 188 -11.24 4.08 9.08
N VAL A 189 -12.52 4.43 9.27
CA VAL A 189 -13.01 5.40 10.25
C VAL A 189 -14.10 4.73 11.05
#